data_AF-A0A9N8WDN5-F1
#
_entry.id   AF-A0A9N8WDN5-F1
#
_cell.length_a   1.000
_cell.length_b   1.000
_cell.length_c   1.000
_cell.angle_alpha   90.00
_cell.angle_beta   90.00
_cell.angle_gamma   90.00
#
_symmetry.space_group_name_H-M   'P 1'
#
loop_
_entity.id
_entity.type
_entity.pdbx_description
1 polymer ?
#
loop_
_entity_poly.entity_id
_entity_poly.type
_entity_poly.pdbx_seq_one_letter_code
_entity_poly.pdbx_strand_id
1 'polypeptide(L)'
;MKEFKEDKILLAYWTSLSNALKTVASATYGYSGSRFSPLFKKSVALSITAFCHSTLKEIIEYLKSLGYEIIYGDTNSIFYIIPIVYLKKLTYKREKIKRTIEIFLELEKQVNKNIMVLDFVQKRINSGKSIAPERFFYYVLDLDYKNIGYKICLVNEFNSNKDKIDLLYYLKSSKDLCESFFSCKKGEAEKIIISLYKEITEKSEQIRIDNNLNINFI
;
A
#
# COMPACT_ATOMS: atom_id res chain seq x y z
N MET A 1 -22.05 10.98 -13.27
CA MET A 1 -20.81 11.78 -13.07
C MET A 1 -20.27 12.39 -14.36
N LYS A 2 -20.05 11.63 -15.45
CA LYS A 2 -19.55 12.21 -16.73
C LYS A 2 -20.49 13.26 -17.33
N GLU A 3 -21.79 13.13 -17.10
CA GLU A 3 -22.85 14.04 -17.56
C GLU A 3 -22.90 15.37 -16.78
N PHE A 4 -22.38 15.40 -15.55
CA PHE A 4 -22.39 16.59 -14.70
C PHE A 4 -21.04 17.33 -14.70
N LYS A 5 -20.18 17.10 -15.71
CA LYS A 5 -18.83 17.70 -15.74
C LYS A 5 -18.86 19.24 -15.77
N GLU A 6 -19.93 19.83 -16.30
CA GLU A 6 -20.09 21.28 -16.46
C GLU A 6 -20.63 21.94 -15.20
N ASP A 7 -21.47 21.25 -14.41
CA ASP A 7 -21.97 21.74 -13.13
C ASP A 7 -21.09 21.26 -11.97
N LYS A 8 -20.23 22.17 -11.49
CA LYS A 8 -19.27 21.89 -10.42
C LYS A 8 -19.95 21.52 -9.09
N ILE A 9 -21.13 22.05 -8.79
CA ILE A 9 -21.83 21.82 -7.52
C ILE A 9 -22.42 20.41 -7.54
N LEU A 10 -23.16 20.07 -8.60
CA LEU A 10 -23.70 18.72 -8.78
C LEU A 10 -22.58 17.67 -8.87
N LEU A 11 -21.49 17.98 -9.57
CA LEU A 11 -20.34 17.08 -9.66
C LEU A 11 -19.74 16.78 -8.27
N ALA A 12 -19.56 17.81 -7.45
CA ALA A 12 -19.02 17.67 -6.09
C ALA A 12 -19.96 16.86 -5.18
N TYR A 13 -21.27 17.11 -5.27
CA TYR A 13 -22.28 16.37 -4.52
C TYR A 13 -22.26 14.87 -4.88
N TRP A 14 -22.37 14.53 -6.16
CA TRP A 14 -22.39 13.13 -6.61
C TRP A 14 -21.07 12.40 -6.38
N THR A 15 -19.94 13.10 -6.49
CA THR A 15 -18.63 12.55 -6.16
C THR A 15 -18.54 12.23 -4.66
N SER A 16 -18.99 13.15 -3.81
CA SER A 16 -19.02 12.94 -2.36
C SER A 16 -19.93 11.77 -1.97
N LEU A 17 -21.12 11.67 -2.58
CA LEU A 17 -22.04 10.57 -2.35
C LEU A 17 -21.45 9.22 -2.80
N SER A 18 -20.84 9.18 -3.99
CA SER A 18 -20.17 7.96 -4.49
C SER A 18 -19.03 7.53 -3.56
N ASN A 19 -18.26 8.48 -3.03
CA ASN A 19 -17.19 8.19 -2.09
C ASN A 19 -17.73 7.69 -0.75
N ALA A 20 -18.81 8.28 -0.24
CA ALA A 20 -19.47 7.84 0.99
C ALA A 20 -19.96 6.39 0.86
N LEU A 21 -20.66 6.06 -0.23
CA LEU A 21 -21.13 4.69 -0.50
C LEU A 21 -19.96 3.70 -0.58
N LYS A 22 -18.87 4.08 -1.27
CA LYS A 22 -17.67 3.26 -1.35
C LYS A 22 -17.07 3.00 0.03
N THR A 23 -16.96 4.04 0.86
CA THR A 23 -16.44 3.93 2.22
C THR A 23 -17.30 2.98 3.06
N VAL A 24 -18.62 3.13 3.01
CA VAL A 24 -19.54 2.25 3.75
C VAL A 24 -19.40 0.80 3.30
N ALA A 25 -19.32 0.55 1.98
CA ALA A 25 -19.12 -0.80 1.45
C ALA A 25 -17.79 -1.42 1.91
N SER A 26 -16.69 -0.68 1.80
CA SER A 26 -15.36 -1.14 2.26
C SER A 26 -15.31 -1.36 3.77
N ALA A 27 -15.94 -0.49 4.55
CA ALA A 27 -16.05 -0.63 6.00
C ALA A 27 -16.89 -1.85 6.39
N THR A 28 -17.99 -2.13 5.69
CA THR A 28 -18.85 -3.30 5.95
C THR A 28 -18.08 -4.61 5.79
N TYR A 29 -17.26 -4.72 4.73
CA TYR A 29 -16.33 -5.84 4.56
C TYR A 29 -15.38 -5.97 5.76
N GLY A 30 -14.68 -4.90 6.13
CA GLY A 30 -13.74 -4.91 7.26
C GLY A 30 -14.43 -5.25 8.60
N TYR A 31 -15.62 -4.71 8.81
CA TYR A 31 -16.42 -4.93 10.02
C TYR A 31 -16.90 -6.38 10.13
N SER A 32 -17.21 -7.04 9.02
CA SER A 32 -17.55 -8.48 9.01
C SER A 32 -16.35 -9.39 9.37
N GLY A 33 -15.12 -8.93 9.14
CA GLY A 33 -13.89 -9.66 9.44
C GLY A 33 -13.29 -9.40 10.83
N SER A 34 -13.77 -8.37 11.55
CA SER A 34 -13.26 -8.00 12.87
C SER A 34 -13.93 -8.79 13.98
N ARG A 35 -13.16 -9.47 14.85
CA ARG A 35 -13.69 -10.25 15.98
C ARG A 35 -14.45 -9.41 17.01
N PHE A 36 -14.18 -8.10 17.05
CA PHE A 36 -14.80 -7.16 17.99
C PHE A 36 -16.10 -6.53 17.44
N SER A 37 -16.50 -6.91 16.23
CA SER A 37 -17.70 -6.40 15.59
C SER A 37 -18.93 -7.24 15.97
N PRO A 38 -20.09 -6.63 16.27
CA PRO A 38 -21.37 -7.32 16.38
C PRO A 38 -21.80 -8.03 15.08
N LEU A 39 -21.27 -7.61 13.92
CA LEU A 39 -21.53 -8.22 12.62
C LEU A 39 -20.42 -9.20 12.20
N PHE A 40 -19.58 -9.66 13.14
CA PHE A 40 -18.49 -10.57 12.84
C PHE A 40 -18.99 -11.89 12.24
N LYS A 41 -18.62 -12.12 10.98
CA LYS A 41 -18.80 -13.38 10.27
C LYS A 41 -17.56 -13.69 9.45
N LYS A 42 -16.63 -14.42 10.07
CA LYS A 42 -15.36 -14.83 9.45
C LYS A 42 -15.54 -15.47 8.07
N SER A 43 -16.55 -16.33 7.91
CA SER A 43 -16.83 -17.01 6.63
C SER A 43 -17.15 -16.02 5.50
N VAL A 44 -17.89 -14.95 5.78
CA VAL A 44 -18.25 -13.92 4.79
C VAL A 44 -17.01 -13.13 4.36
N ALA A 45 -16.21 -12.67 5.31
CA ALA A 45 -14.97 -11.95 5.00
C ALA A 45 -14.02 -12.84 4.17
N LEU A 46 -13.82 -14.09 4.57
CA LEU A 46 -12.98 -15.04 3.86
C LEU A 46 -13.51 -15.40 2.48
N SER A 47 -14.83 -15.58 2.30
CA SER A 47 -15.42 -15.86 0.99
C SER A 47 -15.21 -14.70 0.02
N ILE A 48 -15.36 -13.46 0.51
CA ILE A 48 -15.10 -12.25 -0.30
C ILE A 48 -13.62 -12.20 -0.70
N THR A 49 -12.69 -12.42 0.25
CA THR A 49 -11.26 -12.44 -0.05
C THR A 49 -10.89 -13.54 -1.05
N ALA A 50 -11.43 -14.74 -0.86
CA ALA A 50 -11.19 -15.88 -1.73
C ALA A 50 -11.70 -15.63 -3.16
N PHE A 51 -12.92 -15.07 -3.28
CA PHE A 51 -13.48 -14.69 -4.57
C PHE A 51 -12.61 -13.64 -5.28
N CYS A 52 -12.21 -12.56 -4.58
CA CYS A 52 -11.33 -11.55 -5.17
C CYS A 52 -10.00 -12.13 -5.63
N HIS A 53 -9.38 -13.02 -4.84
CA HIS A 53 -8.14 -13.68 -5.22
C HIS A 53 -8.32 -14.61 -6.44
N SER A 54 -9.41 -15.37 -6.51
CA SER A 54 -9.71 -16.24 -7.66
C SER A 54 -9.85 -15.42 -8.94
N THR A 55 -10.66 -14.36 -8.91
CA THR A 55 -10.88 -13.47 -10.05
C THR A 55 -9.58 -12.79 -10.50
N LEU A 56 -8.75 -12.35 -9.55
CA LEU A 56 -7.45 -11.75 -9.87
C LEU A 56 -6.55 -12.75 -10.60
N LYS A 57 -6.52 -14.00 -10.14
CA LYS A 57 -5.75 -15.07 -10.76
C LYS A 57 -6.19 -15.36 -12.19
N GLU A 58 -7.51 -15.44 -12.43
CA GLU A 58 -8.07 -15.61 -13.78
C GLU A 58 -7.66 -14.45 -14.71
N ILE A 59 -7.69 -13.20 -14.22
CA ILE A 59 -7.24 -12.04 -15.01
C ILE A 59 -5.73 -12.14 -15.32
N ILE A 60 -4.91 -12.54 -14.34
CA ILE A 60 -3.46 -12.74 -14.53
C ILE A 60 -3.21 -13.81 -15.59
N GLU A 61 -3.89 -14.95 -15.52
CA GLU A 61 -3.77 -16.05 -16.50
C GLU A 61 -4.20 -15.60 -17.89
N TYR A 62 -5.32 -14.87 -17.99
CA TYR A 62 -5.79 -14.29 -19.25
C TYR A 62 -4.75 -13.34 -19.87
N LEU A 63 -4.18 -12.41 -19.08
CA LEU A 63 -3.16 -11.48 -19.57
C LEU A 63 -1.88 -12.21 -19.99
N LYS A 64 -1.46 -13.24 -19.24
CA LYS A 64 -0.32 -14.10 -19.64
C LYS A 64 -0.59 -14.82 -20.96
N SER A 65 -1.82 -15.31 -21.18
CA SER A 65 -2.22 -15.97 -22.44
C SER A 65 -2.12 -15.03 -23.65
N LEU A 66 -2.28 -13.73 -23.44
CA LEU A 66 -2.11 -12.69 -24.45
C LEU A 66 -0.63 -12.27 -24.65
N GLY A 67 0.30 -12.87 -23.91
CA GLY A 67 1.74 -12.57 -23.99
C GLY A 67 2.16 -11.33 -23.19
N TYR A 68 1.34 -10.83 -22.27
CA TYR A 68 1.74 -9.75 -21.36
C TYR A 68 2.57 -10.30 -20.20
N GLU A 69 3.66 -9.60 -19.89
CA GLU A 69 4.48 -9.89 -18.71
C GLU A 69 3.87 -9.21 -17.48
N ILE A 70 3.47 -10.00 -16.48
CA ILE A 70 2.89 -9.50 -15.23
C ILE A 70 4.00 -9.19 -14.23
N ILE A 71 4.00 -7.97 -13.72
CA ILE A 71 4.99 -7.45 -12.77
C ILE A 71 4.53 -7.68 -11.33
N TYR A 72 3.27 -7.35 -11.04
CA TYR A 72 2.74 -7.35 -9.67
C TYR A 72 1.21 -7.39 -9.64
N GLY A 73 0.62 -8.00 -8.60
CA GLY A 73 -0.80 -7.89 -8.28
C GLY A 73 -1.02 -7.46 -6.82
N ASP A 74 -1.70 -6.34 -6.61
CA ASP A 74 -2.26 -5.94 -5.30
C ASP A 74 -3.71 -6.45 -5.15
N THR A 75 -4.34 -6.17 -4.01
CA THR A 75 -5.70 -6.52 -3.59
C THR A 75 -6.76 -6.39 -4.69
N ASN A 76 -6.64 -5.41 -5.58
CA ASN A 76 -7.56 -5.20 -6.70
C ASN A 76 -6.90 -4.58 -7.94
N SER A 77 -5.57 -4.65 -8.07
CA SER A 77 -4.86 -4.07 -9.21
C SER A 77 -3.74 -4.98 -9.70
N ILE A 78 -3.45 -4.95 -11.00
CA ILE A 78 -2.38 -5.73 -11.63
C ILE A 78 -1.53 -4.77 -12.46
N PHE A 79 -0.22 -4.93 -12.35
CA PHE A 79 0.79 -4.25 -13.13
C PHE A 79 1.36 -5.21 -14.15
N TYR A 80 1.43 -4.77 -15.40
CA TYR A 80 1.97 -5.56 -16.51
C TYR A 80 2.74 -4.68 -17.48
N ILE A 81 3.71 -5.26 -18.17
CA ILE A 81 4.53 -4.57 -19.16
C ILE A 81 3.78 -4.52 -20.48
N ILE A 82 3.65 -3.32 -21.04
CA ILE A 82 3.14 -3.11 -22.39
C ILE A 82 4.34 -2.99 -23.33
N PRO A 83 4.48 -3.87 -24.35
CA PRO A 83 5.56 -3.76 -25.30
C PRO A 83 5.52 -2.44 -26.07
N ILE A 84 6.70 -1.85 -26.32
CA ILE A 84 6.87 -0.54 -26.97
C ILE A 84 6.14 -0.44 -28.33
N VAL A 85 6.02 -1.58 -29.04
CA VAL A 85 5.33 -1.69 -30.33
C VAL A 85 3.84 -1.39 -30.20
N TYR A 86 3.19 -1.83 -29.11
CA TYR A 86 1.79 -1.51 -28.83
C TYR A 86 1.62 -0.05 -28.39
N LEU A 87 2.59 0.51 -27.64
CA LEU A 87 2.58 1.93 -27.29
C LEU A 87 2.62 2.83 -28.54
N LYS A 88 3.43 2.47 -29.55
CA LYS A 88 3.48 3.18 -30.83
C LYS A 88 2.17 3.11 -31.64
N LYS A 89 1.49 1.96 -31.62
CA LYS A 89 0.14 1.81 -32.23
C LYS A 89 -0.93 2.60 -31.47
N LEU A 90 -0.83 2.64 -30.14
CA LEU A 90 -1.70 3.45 -29.29
C LEU A 90 -1.50 4.94 -29.54
N THR A 91 -0.26 5.40 -29.75
CA THR A 91 0.05 6.80 -30.09
C THR A 91 -0.43 7.21 -31.47
N TYR A 92 -0.43 6.30 -32.45
CA TYR A 92 -0.88 6.60 -33.82
C TYR A 92 -2.41 6.79 -33.92
N LYS A 93 -3.20 6.17 -33.04
CA LYS A 93 -4.65 6.43 -32.93
C LYS A 93 -4.99 7.74 -32.15
N ARG A 94 -3.99 8.52 -31.69
CA ARG A 94 -4.16 9.72 -30.85
C ARG A 94 -4.35 11.03 -31.64
N GLU A 95 -5.40 11.17 -32.42
CA GLU A 95 -6.04 12.50 -32.58
C GLU A 95 -7.01 12.79 -31.42
N LYS A 96 -7.27 11.82 -30.54
CA LYS A 96 -8.12 11.94 -29.32
C LYS A 96 -7.32 12.34 -28.06
N ILE A 97 -6.46 13.35 -28.15
CA ILE A 97 -5.40 13.69 -27.17
C ILE A 97 -5.91 14.09 -25.77
N LYS A 98 -7.11 14.67 -25.61
CA LYS A 98 -7.62 15.13 -24.30
C LYS A 98 -7.78 14.03 -23.24
N ARG A 99 -8.15 12.82 -23.64
CA ARG A 99 -8.40 11.70 -22.71
C ARG A 99 -7.12 10.99 -22.29
N THR A 100 -6.10 11.04 -23.14
CA THR A 100 -4.78 10.45 -22.87
C THR A 100 -4.07 11.18 -21.75
N ILE A 101 -4.17 12.51 -21.67
CA ILE A 101 -3.58 13.28 -20.57
C ILE A 101 -4.28 12.97 -19.24
N GLU A 102 -5.61 12.87 -19.21
CA GLU A 102 -6.35 12.44 -18.01
C GLU A 102 -5.94 11.01 -17.59
N ILE A 103 -5.89 10.06 -18.52
CA ILE A 103 -5.48 8.67 -18.23
C ILE A 103 -3.99 8.60 -17.84
N PHE A 104 -3.12 9.37 -18.48
CA PHE A 104 -1.68 9.39 -18.17
C PHE A 104 -1.43 10.05 -16.81
N LEU A 105 -2.20 11.09 -16.44
CA LEU A 105 -2.18 11.67 -15.09
C LEU A 105 -2.80 10.73 -14.05
N GLU A 106 -3.83 9.96 -14.39
CA GLU A 106 -4.42 8.93 -13.52
C GLU A 106 -3.42 7.79 -13.29
N LEU A 107 -2.76 7.34 -14.36
CA LEU A 107 -1.67 6.37 -14.33
C LEU A 107 -0.46 6.92 -13.58
N GLU A 108 -0.02 8.16 -13.81
CA GLU A 108 1.04 8.81 -13.03
C GLU A 108 0.65 8.97 -11.57
N LYS A 109 -0.62 9.27 -11.25
CA LYS A 109 -1.12 9.30 -9.86
C LYS A 109 -1.15 7.91 -9.23
N GLN A 110 -1.48 6.86 -9.98
CA GLN A 110 -1.43 5.48 -9.51
C GLN A 110 0.00 4.95 -9.38
N VAL A 111 0.90 5.34 -10.30
CA VAL A 111 2.34 5.09 -10.28
C VAL A 111 2.96 5.83 -9.10
N ASN A 112 2.62 7.11 -8.87
CA ASN A 112 3.09 7.89 -7.72
C ASN A 112 2.61 7.32 -6.38
N LYS A 113 1.41 6.70 -6.34
CA LYS A 113 0.92 5.99 -5.16
C LYS A 113 1.63 4.65 -4.92
N ASN A 114 2.22 4.05 -5.96
CA ASN A 114 2.87 2.73 -5.90
C ASN A 114 4.38 2.75 -6.24
N ILE A 115 5.04 3.92 -6.16
CA ILE A 115 6.51 4.06 -6.36
C ILE A 115 7.26 3.05 -5.49
N MET A 116 6.78 2.87 -4.26
CA MET A 116 7.38 1.93 -3.30
C MET A 116 7.43 0.49 -3.83
N VAL A 117 6.36 0.00 -4.48
CA VAL A 117 6.33 -1.36 -5.02
C VAL A 117 7.20 -1.45 -6.29
N LEU A 118 7.15 -0.42 -7.15
CA LEU A 118 7.97 -0.36 -8.35
C LEU A 118 9.47 -0.32 -8.03
N ASP A 119 9.88 0.46 -7.04
CA ASP A 119 11.26 0.51 -6.54
C ASP A 119 11.71 -0.85 -5.99
N PHE A 120 10.83 -1.55 -5.28
CA PHE A 120 11.12 -2.89 -4.78
C PHE A 120 11.28 -3.91 -5.92
N VAL A 121 10.41 -3.86 -6.93
CA VAL A 121 10.53 -4.68 -8.14
C VAL A 121 11.84 -4.38 -8.86
N GLN A 122 12.22 -3.11 -9.01
CA GLN A 122 13.47 -2.73 -9.65
C GLN A 122 14.70 -3.24 -8.87
N LYS A 123 14.68 -3.12 -7.53
CA LYS A 123 15.72 -3.71 -6.65
C LYS A 123 15.87 -5.22 -6.92
N ARG A 124 14.76 -5.92 -7.08
CA ARG A 124 14.72 -7.37 -7.33
C ARG A 124 15.32 -7.75 -8.68
N ILE A 125 14.91 -7.05 -9.74
CA ILE A 125 15.47 -7.19 -11.09
C ILE A 125 16.98 -6.99 -11.05
N ASN A 126 17.45 -5.92 -10.42
CA ASN A 126 18.89 -5.61 -10.30
C ASN A 126 19.66 -6.70 -9.53
N SER A 127 19.02 -7.35 -8.55
CA SER A 127 19.61 -8.44 -7.77
C SER A 127 19.44 -9.83 -8.40
N GLY A 128 18.81 -9.93 -9.58
CA GLY A 128 18.51 -11.20 -10.24
C GLY A 128 17.50 -12.09 -9.49
N LYS A 129 16.74 -11.52 -8.54
CA LYS A 129 15.77 -12.27 -7.73
C LYS A 129 14.38 -12.16 -8.33
N SER A 130 13.71 -13.29 -8.56
CA SER A 130 12.32 -13.31 -8.99
C SER A 130 11.37 -12.87 -7.86
N ILE A 131 10.24 -12.28 -8.25
CA ILE A 131 9.08 -12.05 -7.38
C ILE A 131 7.94 -12.90 -7.92
N ALA A 132 7.17 -13.55 -7.05
CA ALA A 132 5.95 -14.20 -7.48
C ALA A 132 4.99 -13.13 -8.05
N PRO A 133 4.41 -13.33 -9.24
CA PRO A 133 3.55 -12.33 -9.90
C PRO A 133 2.20 -12.10 -9.18
N GLU A 134 2.05 -12.65 -7.98
CA GLU A 134 0.86 -12.60 -7.14
C GLU A 134 1.08 -11.68 -5.94
N ARG A 135 0.07 -11.60 -5.07
CA ARG A 135 0.16 -10.86 -3.82
C ARG A 135 1.28 -11.42 -2.95
N PHE A 136 2.23 -10.57 -2.57
CA PHE A 136 3.27 -10.91 -1.61
C PHE A 136 3.16 -10.07 -0.35
N PHE A 137 3.54 -10.66 0.78
CA PHE A 137 3.61 -9.97 2.06
C PHE A 137 5.03 -9.50 2.32
N TYR A 138 5.17 -8.30 2.88
CA TYR A 138 6.48 -7.70 3.12
C TYR A 138 6.53 -6.88 4.42
N TYR A 139 7.75 -6.71 4.94
CA TYR A 139 8.11 -5.78 5.99
C TYR A 139 8.91 -4.61 5.41
N VAL A 140 8.77 -3.44 6.02
CA VAL A 140 9.66 -2.29 5.80
C VAL A 140 10.74 -2.34 6.88
N LEU A 141 12.00 -2.46 6.44
CA LEU A 141 13.15 -2.58 7.31
C LEU A 141 13.75 -1.21 7.66
N ASP A 142 14.36 -1.13 8.84
CA ASP A 142 15.12 0.01 9.34
C ASP A 142 16.48 0.06 8.63
N LEU A 143 16.45 0.49 7.37
CA LEU A 143 17.61 0.63 6.50
C LEU A 143 17.79 2.09 6.08
N ASP A 144 19.05 2.51 5.91
CA ASP A 144 19.40 3.86 5.46
C ASP A 144 19.31 4.00 3.93
N TYR A 145 18.07 3.96 3.43
CA TYR A 145 17.73 4.24 2.04
C TYR A 145 16.71 5.37 1.95
N LYS A 146 16.91 6.29 0.99
CA LYS A 146 15.92 7.33 0.66
C LYS A 146 14.63 6.75 0.07
N ASN A 147 14.75 5.69 -0.73
CA ASN A 147 13.63 5.06 -1.41
C ASN A 147 13.04 3.95 -0.55
N ILE A 148 11.75 4.07 -0.20
CA ILE A 148 11.06 3.12 0.67
C ILE A 148 11.04 1.71 0.06
N GLY A 149 10.93 1.58 -1.27
CA GLY A 149 10.95 0.27 -1.94
C GLY A 149 12.24 -0.52 -1.71
N TYR A 150 13.36 0.16 -1.44
CA TYR A 150 14.62 -0.52 -1.11
C TYR A 150 14.67 -1.02 0.33
N LYS A 151 13.84 -0.44 1.21
CA LYS A 151 13.65 -0.92 2.58
C LYS A 151 12.73 -2.15 2.67
N ILE A 152 12.04 -2.51 1.58
CA ILE A 152 11.14 -3.66 1.57
C ILE A 152 11.92 -4.98 1.59
N CYS A 153 11.45 -5.89 2.43
CA CYS A 153 11.85 -7.30 2.52
C CYS A 153 10.61 -8.19 2.55
N LEU A 154 10.60 -9.29 1.79
CA LEU A 154 9.47 -10.22 1.85
C LEU A 154 9.44 -10.96 3.18
N VAL A 155 8.25 -11.30 3.66
CA VAL A 155 8.07 -12.00 4.95
C VAL A 155 8.81 -13.34 4.98
N ASN A 156 8.87 -14.06 3.86
CA ASN A 156 9.59 -15.33 3.75
C ASN A 156 11.12 -15.18 3.69
N GLU A 157 11.64 -13.97 3.48
CA GLU A 157 13.07 -13.67 3.43
C GLU A 157 13.55 -12.93 4.68
N PHE A 158 12.64 -12.60 5.60
CA PHE A 158 12.94 -11.87 6.82
C PHE A 158 13.76 -12.70 7.80
N ASN A 159 14.89 -12.16 8.25
CA ASN A 159 15.73 -12.79 9.26
C ASN A 159 15.71 -12.00 10.57
N SER A 160 15.09 -12.55 11.61
CA SER A 160 14.94 -11.91 12.93
C SER A 160 16.26 -11.56 13.62
N ASN A 161 17.36 -12.22 13.26
CA ASN A 161 18.68 -11.99 13.88
C ASN A 161 19.45 -10.85 13.21
N LYS A 162 19.11 -10.50 11.96
CA LYS A 162 19.83 -9.53 11.14
C LYS A 162 18.99 -8.31 10.80
N ASP A 163 17.71 -8.52 10.53
CA ASP A 163 16.81 -7.51 10.02
C ASP A 163 16.02 -6.87 11.16
N LYS A 164 15.94 -5.55 11.14
CA LYS A 164 15.14 -4.76 12.07
C LYS A 164 13.99 -4.11 11.33
N ILE A 165 12.79 -4.18 11.88
CA ILE A 165 11.59 -3.57 11.29
C ILE A 165 11.59 -2.07 11.61
N ASP A 166 11.30 -1.22 10.60
CA ASP A 166 11.13 0.23 10.78
C ASP A 166 9.76 0.51 11.41
N LEU A 167 9.66 0.34 12.73
CA LEU A 167 8.42 0.60 13.48
C LEU A 167 7.96 2.05 13.34
N LEU A 168 8.89 2.99 13.21
CA LEU A 168 8.58 4.41 13.05
C LEU A 168 7.85 4.67 11.72
N TYR A 169 8.23 3.99 10.64
CA TYR A 169 7.50 4.04 9.37
C TYR A 169 6.02 3.65 9.55
N TYR A 170 5.75 2.54 10.24
CA TYR A 170 4.38 2.08 10.47
C TYR A 170 3.59 3.04 11.37
N LEU A 171 4.20 3.57 12.43
CA LEU A 171 3.55 4.56 13.30
C LEU A 171 3.28 5.88 12.54
N LYS A 172 4.18 6.31 11.66
CA LYS A 172 3.93 7.48 10.81
C LYS A 172 2.79 7.24 9.82
N SER A 173 2.58 6.00 9.39
CA SER A 173 1.46 5.67 8.51
C SER A 173 0.09 5.87 9.18
N SER A 174 0.03 5.83 10.52
CA SER A 174 -1.20 6.12 11.27
C SER A 174 -1.40 7.60 11.59
N LYS A 175 -0.60 8.53 11.03
CA LYS A 175 -0.73 9.97 11.32
C LYS A 175 -2.11 10.55 11.01
N ASP A 176 -2.80 10.03 10.00
CA ASP A 176 -4.15 10.47 9.63
C ASP A 176 -5.19 10.07 10.69
N LEU A 177 -4.99 8.92 11.35
CA LEU A 177 -5.81 8.49 12.48
C LEU A 177 -5.48 9.33 13.73
N CYS A 178 -4.19 9.55 13.97
CA CYS A 178 -3.69 10.34 15.10
C CYS A 178 -4.08 11.82 15.01
N GLU A 179 -4.25 12.38 13.82
CA GLU A 179 -4.74 13.75 13.59
C GLU A 179 -6.07 13.98 14.32
N SER A 180 -7.01 13.03 14.15
CA SER A 180 -8.31 13.07 14.80
C SER A 180 -8.21 12.85 16.31
N PHE A 181 -7.35 11.92 16.73
CA PHE A 181 -7.20 11.57 18.15
C PHE A 181 -6.55 12.71 18.96
N PHE A 182 -5.58 13.40 18.38
CA PHE A 182 -4.85 14.50 19.00
C PHE A 182 -5.48 15.86 18.74
N SER A 183 -6.53 15.94 17.91
CA SER A 183 -7.19 17.20 17.52
C SER A 183 -6.19 18.25 17.01
N CYS A 184 -5.24 17.83 16.18
CA CYS A 184 -4.17 18.68 15.65
C CYS A 184 -4.08 18.57 14.12
N LYS A 185 -3.15 19.25 13.47
CA LYS A 185 -2.91 19.07 12.02
C LYS A 185 -2.06 17.83 11.75
N LYS A 186 -2.22 17.19 10.59
CA LYS A 186 -1.42 16.02 10.14
C LYS A 186 0.10 16.13 10.39
N GLY A 187 0.69 17.30 10.12
CA GLY A 187 2.13 17.53 10.33
C GLY A 187 2.53 17.59 11.81
N GLU A 188 1.63 18.00 12.68
CA GLU A 188 1.82 18.02 14.14
C GLU A 188 1.64 16.63 14.73
N ALA A 189 0.62 15.88 14.27
CA ALA A 189 0.43 14.49 14.63
C ALA A 189 1.68 13.64 14.32
N GLU A 190 2.30 13.85 13.16
CA GLU A 190 3.55 13.18 12.79
C GLU A 190 4.71 13.54 13.74
N LYS A 191 4.83 14.81 14.17
CA LYS A 191 5.86 15.21 15.15
C LYS A 191 5.65 14.55 16.51
N ILE A 192 4.40 14.50 16.98
CA ILE A 192 4.02 13.86 18.25
C ILE A 192 4.35 12.35 18.20
N ILE A 193 4.04 11.68 17.09
CA ILE A 193 4.39 10.27 16.88
C ILE A 193 5.91 10.07 16.99
N ILE A 194 6.70 10.93 16.34
CA ILE A 194 8.16 10.84 16.38
C ILE A 194 8.69 11.05 17.80
N SER A 195 8.18 12.04 18.54
CA SER A 195 8.65 12.31 19.91
C SER A 195 8.33 11.15 20.85
N LEU A 196 7.11 10.62 20.79
CA LEU A 196 6.69 9.47 21.60
C LEU A 196 7.53 8.23 21.29
N TYR A 197 7.81 7.98 20.01
CA TYR A 197 8.65 6.86 19.61
C TYR A 197 10.07 6.97 20.19
N LYS A 198 10.67 8.18 20.15
CA LYS A 198 11.98 8.43 20.76
C LYS A 198 11.97 8.19 22.27
N GLU A 199 10.99 8.75 22.97
CA GLU A 199 10.88 8.62 24.43
C GLU A 199 10.75 7.15 24.87
N ILE A 200 9.94 6.36 24.15
CA ILE A 200 9.77 4.93 24.42
C ILE A 200 11.07 4.17 24.14
N THR A 201 11.76 4.50 23.05
CA THR A 201 13.01 3.82 22.68
C THR A 201 14.11 4.11 23.69
N GLU A 202 14.30 5.38 24.07
CA GLU A 202 15.26 5.82 25.09
C GLU A 202 15.00 5.18 26.46
N LYS A 203 13.74 5.15 26.91
CA LYS A 203 13.35 4.45 28.16
C LYS A 203 13.63 2.95 28.08
N SER A 204 13.37 2.31 26.94
CA SER A 204 13.62 0.88 26.77
C SER A 204 15.12 0.52 26.77
N GLU A 205 15.97 1.39 26.24
CA GLU A 205 17.42 1.24 26.27
C GLU A 205 17.96 1.44 27.69
N GLN A 206 17.45 2.43 28.42
CA GLN A 206 17.84 2.69 29.81
C GLN A 206 17.49 1.51 30.73
N ILE A 207 16.29 0.94 30.61
CA ILE A 207 15.87 -0.26 31.38
C ILE A 207 16.75 -1.48 31.05
N ARG A 208 17.17 -1.65 29.79
CA ARG A 208 18.09 -2.74 29.39
C ARG A 208 19.49 -2.56 29.97
N ILE A 209 19.98 -1.32 30.04
CA ILE A 209 21.28 -1.00 30.64
C ILE A 209 21.24 -1.28 32.16
N ASP A 210 20.20 -0.84 32.86
CA ASP A 210 20.04 -1.07 34.30
C ASP A 210 19.94 -2.57 34.65
N ASN A 211 19.24 -3.36 33.84
CA ASN A 211 19.15 -4.81 34.02
C ASN A 211 20.48 -5.55 33.75
N ASN A 212 21.32 -5.02 32.85
CA ASN A 212 22.65 -5.59 32.58
C ASN A 212 23.70 -5.14 33.62
N LEU A 213 23.50 -3.99 34.28
CA LEU A 213 24.37 -3.48 35.35
C LEU A 213 24.04 -4.05 36.74
N ASN A 214 22.82 -4.59 36.94
CA ASN A 214 22.39 -5.19 38.21
C ASN A 214 22.85 -6.65 38.44
N ILE A 215 23.91 -7.11 37.76
CA ILE A 215 24.56 -8.37 38.10
C ILE A 215 25.85 -8.06 38.86
N ASN A 216 25.71 -7.72 40.14
CA ASN A 216 26.75 -7.96 41.13
C ASN A 216 26.08 -8.65 42.32
N PHE A 217 26.22 -9.96 42.37
CA PHE A 217 25.87 -10.76 43.53
C PHE A 217 26.78 -10.37 44.70
N ILE A 218 26.17 -10.20 45.88
CA ILE A 218 26.82 -10.25 47.19
C ILE A 218 27.42 -11.66 47.38
#